data_AF-A0A916HB88-F1
#
_entry.id   AF-A0A916HB88-F1
#
_cell.length_a   1.000
_cell.length_b   1.000
_cell.length_c   1.000
_cell.angle_alpha   90.00
_cell.angle_beta   90.00
_cell.angle_gamma   90.00
#
_symmetry.space_group_name_H-M   'P 1'
#
loop_
_entity.id
_entity.type
_entity.pdbx_description
1 polymer ?
#
loop_
_entity_poly.entity_id
_entity_poly.type
_entity_poly.pdbx_seq_one_letter_code
_entity_poly.pdbx_strand_id
1 'polypeptide(L)'
;TVEDIQAIVEAFGHAARRAKEAGFDAIQIHGAHGFLVNQFLSPAFNKRTDAYGGDIANRTKAVLEILAKMRSRVGRDFPILIKMNSEDFIDGGLTVGDSLEAALMLERAGIDAIELSGGTVVTGDHCRKDIDSEEKEAYWRKAAKAFKDKLSVPLILVGGIRSVPLAEKLYAQGYADYFSMSRPFIREPGLVARWASGDLRKATCRSDNLCRGPLMAGGGIYCVVEKEQQKKA
;
A
#
# COMPACT_ATOMS: atom_id res chain seq x y z
N THR A 1 2.61 16.88 19.93
CA THR A 1 3.16 16.43 21.22
C THR A 1 2.83 14.97 21.45
N VAL A 2 3.05 14.41 22.64
CA VAL A 2 2.57 13.03 22.94
C VAL A 2 1.04 13.00 22.96
N GLU A 3 0.41 14.05 23.46
CA GLU A 3 -1.04 14.22 23.50
C GLU A 3 -1.65 14.19 22.08
N ASP A 4 -1.03 14.88 21.12
CA ASP A 4 -1.48 14.85 19.72
C ASP A 4 -1.37 13.44 19.11
N ILE A 5 -0.32 12.68 19.46
CA ILE A 5 -0.15 11.30 18.99
C ILE A 5 -1.28 10.43 19.52
N GLN A 6 -1.62 10.57 20.81
CA GLN A 6 -2.73 9.84 21.41
C GLN A 6 -4.10 10.24 20.82
N ALA A 7 -4.29 11.53 20.50
CA ALA A 7 -5.49 11.99 19.80
C ALA A 7 -5.61 11.36 18.40
N ILE A 8 -4.50 11.23 17.66
CA ILE A 8 -4.45 10.52 16.37
C ILE A 8 -4.82 9.05 16.56
N VAL A 9 -4.23 8.36 17.55
CA VAL A 9 -4.53 6.95 17.86
C VAL A 9 -6.03 6.75 18.11
N GLU A 10 -6.66 7.60 18.94
CA GLU A 10 -8.11 7.56 19.16
C GLU A 10 -8.91 7.82 17.88
N ALA A 11 -8.48 8.77 17.04
CA ALA A 11 -9.14 9.07 15.77
C ALA A 11 -9.15 7.85 14.84
N PHE A 12 -8.04 7.11 14.73
CA PHE A 12 -7.98 5.85 13.99
C PHE A 12 -8.95 4.80 14.57
N GLY A 13 -9.01 4.68 15.90
CA GLY A 13 -9.98 3.81 16.57
C GLY A 13 -11.43 4.16 16.23
N HIS A 14 -11.78 5.45 16.28
CA HIS A 14 -13.12 5.90 15.90
C HIS A 14 -13.43 5.67 14.41
N ALA A 15 -12.45 5.85 13.53
CA ALA A 15 -12.60 5.57 12.11
C ALA A 15 -12.84 4.07 11.85
N ALA A 16 -12.09 3.19 12.51
CA ALA A 16 -12.27 1.73 12.42
C ALA A 16 -13.66 1.29 12.88
N ARG A 17 -14.16 1.83 14.00
CA ARG A 17 -15.54 1.58 14.47
C ARG A 17 -16.56 1.97 13.41
N ARG A 18 -16.45 3.19 12.86
CA ARG A 18 -17.38 3.69 11.83
C ARG A 18 -17.35 2.84 10.57
N ALA A 19 -16.16 2.41 10.13
CA ALA A 19 -16.04 1.53 8.97
C ALA A 19 -16.75 0.19 9.20
N LYS A 20 -16.56 -0.43 10.36
CA LYS A 20 -17.28 -1.67 10.70
C LYS A 20 -18.79 -1.46 10.77
N GLU A 21 -19.26 -0.40 11.42
CA GLU A 21 -20.69 -0.07 11.52
C GLU A 21 -21.32 0.23 10.14
N ALA A 22 -20.54 0.77 9.20
CA ALA A 22 -20.97 1.01 7.82
C ALA A 22 -21.01 -0.27 6.96
N GLY A 23 -20.59 -1.42 7.50
CA GLY A 23 -20.66 -2.72 6.81
C GLY A 23 -19.46 -3.02 5.90
N PHE A 24 -18.31 -2.35 6.07
CA PHE A 24 -17.08 -2.77 5.40
C PHE A 24 -16.60 -4.13 5.94
N ASP A 25 -16.04 -4.98 5.08
CA ASP A 25 -15.51 -6.29 5.47
C ASP A 25 -14.13 -6.23 6.13
N ALA A 26 -13.37 -5.17 5.87
CA ALA A 26 -12.00 -4.99 6.35
C ALA A 26 -11.61 -3.51 6.35
N ILE A 27 -10.50 -3.19 7.03
CA ILE A 27 -9.87 -1.85 7.01
C ILE A 27 -8.37 -1.96 6.73
N GLN A 28 -7.82 -0.95 6.06
CA GLN A 28 -6.39 -0.88 5.77
C GLN A 28 -5.78 0.42 6.31
N ILE A 29 -4.74 0.30 7.14
CA ILE A 29 -3.93 1.43 7.62
C ILE A 29 -3.04 1.90 6.46
N HIS A 30 -3.05 3.20 6.16
CA HIS A 30 -2.18 3.77 5.15
C HIS A 30 -0.83 4.23 5.74
N GLY A 31 0.17 3.35 5.74
CA GLY A 31 1.53 3.55 6.23
C GLY A 31 2.60 3.72 5.15
N ALA A 32 2.25 4.32 4.01
CA ALA A 32 3.12 4.44 2.85
C ALA A 32 3.25 5.88 2.34
N HIS A 33 4.14 6.08 1.37
CA HIS A 33 4.17 7.25 0.47
C HIS A 33 4.48 8.63 1.06
N GLY A 34 5.05 8.70 2.27
CA GLY A 34 5.33 9.97 2.95
C GLY A 34 4.13 10.56 3.70
N PHE A 35 3.03 9.81 3.84
CA PHE A 35 1.92 10.19 4.71
C PHE A 35 2.23 9.91 6.18
N LEU A 36 1.39 10.42 7.08
CA LEU A 36 1.60 10.46 8.53
C LEU A 36 2.19 9.18 9.14
N VAL A 37 1.60 8.01 8.86
CA VAL A 37 2.08 6.74 9.44
C VAL A 37 3.47 6.36 8.89
N ASN A 38 3.75 6.59 7.61
CA ASN A 38 5.11 6.42 7.06
C ASN A 38 6.09 7.43 7.64
N GLN A 39 5.66 8.66 7.95
CA GLN A 39 6.52 9.67 8.57
C GLN A 39 7.00 9.23 9.95
N PHE A 40 6.20 8.50 10.74
CA PHE A 40 6.69 7.90 11.99
C PHE A 40 7.78 6.86 11.74
N LEU A 41 7.58 5.98 10.75
CA LEU A 41 8.50 4.88 10.44
C LEU A 41 9.83 5.37 9.84
N SER A 42 9.78 6.42 9.04
CA SER A 42 10.91 6.90 8.25
C SER A 42 11.85 7.80 9.06
N PRO A 43 13.15 7.47 9.14
CA PRO A 43 14.13 8.34 9.77
C PRO A 43 14.31 9.68 9.04
N ALA A 44 13.90 9.81 7.77
CA ALA A 44 13.98 11.07 7.04
C ALA A 44 13.03 12.13 7.63
N PHE A 45 11.85 11.69 8.09
CA PHE A 45 10.82 12.57 8.64
C PHE A 45 10.81 12.57 10.18
N ASN A 46 11.03 11.43 10.82
CA ASN A 46 11.01 11.30 12.27
C ASN A 46 12.38 11.57 12.90
N LYS A 47 12.58 12.81 13.37
CA LYS A 47 13.78 13.25 14.09
C LYS A 47 13.57 13.34 15.61
N ARG A 48 12.51 12.70 16.13
CA ARG A 48 12.19 12.76 17.57
C ARG A 48 13.24 12.01 18.38
N THR A 49 13.43 12.46 19.62
CA THR A 49 14.32 11.87 20.62
C THR A 49 13.56 11.25 21.80
N ASP A 50 12.22 11.28 21.75
CA ASP A 50 11.36 10.65 22.74
C ASP A 50 11.01 9.20 22.35
N ALA A 51 10.08 8.58 23.07
CA ALA A 51 9.68 7.19 22.88
C ALA A 51 9.02 6.87 21.51
N TYR A 52 8.84 7.87 20.63
CA TYR A 52 8.30 7.69 19.28
C TYR A 52 9.35 7.93 18.18
N GLY A 53 10.63 8.12 18.53
CA GLY A 53 11.72 8.34 17.55
C GLY A 53 13.00 7.59 17.88
N GLY A 54 14.01 7.78 17.03
CA GLY A 54 15.28 7.04 17.12
C GLY A 54 15.23 5.72 16.37
N ASP A 55 15.41 4.61 17.09
CA ASP A 55 15.42 3.26 16.50
C ASP A 55 14.05 2.86 15.92
N ILE A 56 14.06 1.80 15.12
CA ILE A 56 12.86 1.33 14.43
C ILE A 56 11.76 0.86 15.39
N ALA A 57 12.10 0.34 16.57
CA ALA A 57 11.11 -0.09 17.57
C ALA A 57 10.31 1.12 18.08
N ASN A 58 10.98 2.21 18.45
CA ASN A 58 10.33 3.44 18.88
C ASN A 58 9.57 4.10 17.73
N ARG A 59 10.14 4.13 16.52
CA ARG A 59 9.46 4.67 15.32
C ARG A 59 8.19 3.90 14.94
N THR A 60 8.15 2.59 15.23
CA THR A 60 6.99 1.73 14.97
C THR A 60 5.91 1.84 16.06
N LYS A 61 6.25 2.38 17.24
CA LYS A 61 5.36 2.44 18.41
C LYS A 61 4.00 3.07 18.12
N ALA A 62 3.97 4.23 17.46
CA ALA A 62 2.69 4.89 17.12
C ALA A 62 1.82 4.01 16.21
N VAL A 63 2.42 3.24 15.30
CA VAL A 63 1.69 2.34 14.39
C VAL A 63 1.10 1.15 15.15
N LEU A 64 1.83 0.61 16.14
CA LEU A 64 1.35 -0.44 17.02
C LEU A 64 0.20 0.03 17.91
N GLU A 65 0.28 1.25 18.43
CA GLU A 65 -0.80 1.87 19.23
C GLU A 65 -2.06 2.10 18.38
N ILE A 66 -1.90 2.55 17.12
CA ILE A 66 -2.99 2.66 16.14
C ILE A 66 -3.64 1.28 15.92
N LEU A 67 -2.85 0.24 15.62
CA LEU A 67 -3.35 -1.11 15.40
C LEU A 67 -4.11 -1.63 16.64
N ALA A 68 -3.52 -1.50 17.82
CA ALA A 68 -4.14 -1.92 19.08
C ALA A 68 -5.46 -1.18 19.34
N LYS A 69 -5.51 0.13 19.09
CA LYS A 69 -6.72 0.93 19.28
C LYS A 69 -7.80 0.51 18.28
N MET A 70 -7.47 0.38 17.00
CA MET A 70 -8.42 -0.10 15.98
C MET A 70 -8.95 -1.49 16.34
N ARG A 71 -8.06 -2.41 16.73
CA ARG A 71 -8.40 -3.76 17.17
C ARG A 71 -9.37 -3.75 18.37
N SER A 72 -9.16 -2.87 19.35
CA SER A 72 -10.06 -2.73 20.50
C SER A 72 -11.48 -2.28 20.13
N ARG A 73 -11.64 -1.61 18.98
CA ARG A 73 -12.92 -1.04 18.52
C ARG A 73 -13.68 -2.00 17.59
N VAL A 74 -12.97 -2.83 16.84
CA VAL A 74 -13.56 -3.72 15.82
C VAL A 74 -13.53 -5.20 16.18
N GLY A 75 -12.78 -5.59 17.21
CA GLY A 75 -12.65 -6.99 17.65
C GLY A 75 -11.59 -7.77 16.86
N ARG A 76 -11.31 -8.99 17.31
CA ARG A 76 -10.26 -9.85 16.74
C ARG A 76 -10.60 -10.40 15.35
N ASP A 77 -11.87 -10.65 15.09
CA ASP A 77 -12.30 -11.32 13.85
C ASP A 77 -12.48 -10.36 12.66
N PHE A 78 -12.35 -9.05 12.89
CA PHE A 78 -12.49 -8.04 11.84
C PHE A 78 -11.12 -7.71 11.23
N PRO A 79 -10.85 -8.01 9.94
CA PRO A 79 -9.53 -7.85 9.36
C PRO A 79 -9.00 -6.42 9.34
N ILE A 80 -7.77 -6.25 9.81
CA ILE A 80 -6.98 -5.02 9.77
C ILE A 80 -5.70 -5.29 8.99
N LEU A 81 -5.56 -4.60 7.86
CA LEU A 81 -4.40 -4.66 6.99
C LEU A 81 -3.57 -3.39 7.15
N ILE A 82 -2.33 -3.41 6.65
CA ILE A 82 -1.52 -2.20 6.49
C ILE A 82 -0.90 -2.16 5.11
N LYS A 83 -0.94 -0.99 4.47
CA LYS A 83 -0.11 -0.68 3.31
C LYS A 83 1.14 0.05 3.78
N MET A 84 2.33 -0.46 3.47
CA MET A 84 3.59 0.18 3.90
C MET A 84 4.66 0.19 2.80
N ASN A 85 5.57 1.15 2.88
CA ASN A 85 6.72 1.23 1.99
C ASN A 85 7.74 0.15 2.33
N SER A 86 8.24 -0.60 1.34
CA SER A 86 9.47 -1.38 1.48
C SER A 86 10.68 -0.48 1.66
N GLU A 87 10.67 0.66 0.98
CA GLU A 87 11.74 1.66 1.01
C GLU A 87 11.16 3.01 0.58
N ASP A 88 11.68 4.11 1.12
CA ASP A 88 11.21 5.46 0.76
C ASP A 88 11.87 6.03 -0.50
N PHE A 89 13.04 5.52 -0.90
CA PHE A 89 13.87 6.02 -2.01
C PHE A 89 14.27 7.50 -1.86
N ILE A 90 14.57 7.93 -0.63
CA ILE A 90 15.12 9.24 -0.32
C ILE A 90 16.32 9.08 0.61
N ASP A 91 17.19 10.09 0.62
CA ASP A 91 18.33 10.11 1.53
C ASP A 91 17.88 10.09 2.99
N GLY A 92 18.51 9.22 3.78
CA GLY A 92 18.13 8.96 5.17
C GLY A 92 16.70 8.43 5.38
N GLY A 93 16.05 7.90 4.34
CA GLY A 93 14.69 7.36 4.39
C GLY A 93 14.57 5.97 5.01
N LEU A 94 13.33 5.46 5.07
CA LEU A 94 13.05 4.09 5.50
C LEU A 94 13.73 3.10 4.56
N THR A 95 14.49 2.17 5.12
CA THR A 95 15.16 1.10 4.36
C THR A 95 14.33 -0.19 4.33
N VAL A 96 14.68 -1.13 3.44
CA VAL A 96 14.07 -2.48 3.43
C VAL A 96 14.25 -3.21 4.76
N GLY A 97 15.39 -3.04 5.42
CA GLY A 97 15.66 -3.65 6.73
C GLY A 97 14.73 -3.10 7.81
N ASP A 98 14.65 -1.77 7.94
CA ASP A 98 13.76 -1.11 8.89
C ASP A 98 12.29 -1.48 8.65
N SER A 99 11.87 -1.45 7.38
CA SER A 99 10.50 -1.75 7.00
C SER A 99 10.12 -3.20 7.34
N LEU A 100 11.03 -4.15 7.10
CA LEU A 100 10.82 -5.56 7.44
C LEU A 100 10.76 -5.79 8.95
N GLU A 101 11.57 -5.07 9.72
CA GLU A 101 11.51 -5.13 11.18
C GLU A 101 10.17 -4.60 11.72
N ALA A 102 9.71 -3.46 11.20
CA ALA A 102 8.39 -2.93 11.53
C ALA A 102 7.26 -3.90 11.15
N ALA A 103 7.35 -4.54 9.97
CA ALA A 103 6.39 -5.55 9.53
C ALA A 103 6.34 -6.76 10.48
N LEU A 104 7.48 -7.25 10.96
CA LEU A 104 7.55 -8.33 11.96
C LEU A 104 6.98 -7.92 13.32
N MET A 105 7.15 -6.66 13.74
CA MET A 105 6.49 -6.14 14.95
C MET A 105 4.97 -6.09 14.79
N LEU A 106 4.47 -5.66 13.62
CA LEU A 106 3.05 -5.62 13.31
C LEU A 106 2.42 -7.02 13.21
N GLU A 107 3.12 -7.99 12.61
CA GLU A 107 2.72 -9.40 12.62
C GLU A 107 2.55 -9.94 14.04
N ARG A 108 3.55 -9.72 14.91
CA ARG A 108 3.48 -10.12 16.32
C ARG A 108 2.32 -9.43 17.07
N ALA A 109 1.94 -8.23 16.66
CA ALA A 109 0.81 -7.49 17.22
C ALA A 109 -0.56 -7.91 16.63
N GLY A 110 -0.59 -8.80 15.63
CA GLY A 110 -1.82 -9.34 15.05
C GLY A 110 -2.41 -8.49 13.92
N ILE A 111 -1.56 -7.94 13.03
CA ILE A 111 -1.99 -7.47 11.72
C ILE A 111 -2.40 -8.67 10.85
N ASP A 112 -3.43 -8.52 10.02
CA ASP A 112 -3.99 -9.64 9.26
C ASP A 112 -3.37 -9.81 7.87
N ALA A 113 -2.88 -8.74 7.26
CA ALA A 113 -2.12 -8.79 6.00
C ALA A 113 -1.34 -7.48 5.76
N ILE A 114 -0.31 -7.57 4.91
CA ILE A 114 0.55 -6.43 4.55
C ILE A 114 0.52 -6.21 3.04
N GLU A 115 0.14 -5.00 2.60
CA GLU A 115 0.30 -4.56 1.22
C GLU A 115 1.63 -3.81 1.05
N LEU A 116 2.57 -4.37 0.30
CA LEU A 116 3.90 -3.81 0.15
C LEU A 116 3.96 -2.83 -1.03
N SER A 117 4.45 -1.63 -0.75
CA SER A 117 4.66 -0.57 -1.73
C SER A 117 6.04 0.07 -1.59
N GLY A 118 6.26 1.28 -2.09
CA GLY A 118 7.53 1.98 -1.94
C GLY A 118 7.46 3.40 -2.48
N GLY A 119 8.48 4.20 -2.22
CA GLY A 119 8.62 5.57 -2.68
C GLY A 119 7.74 6.56 -1.92
N THR A 120 8.02 7.84 -2.11
CA THR A 120 7.25 8.93 -1.49
C THR A 120 6.61 9.82 -2.54
N VAL A 121 5.65 10.66 -2.12
CA VAL A 121 5.13 11.74 -2.97
C VAL A 121 6.19 12.78 -3.32
N VAL A 122 7.26 12.87 -2.52
CA VAL A 122 8.37 13.83 -2.72
C VAL A 122 9.17 13.49 -3.96
N THR A 123 9.51 12.21 -4.19
CA THR A 123 10.27 11.79 -5.38
C THR A 123 9.39 11.38 -6.55
N GLY A 124 8.12 11.03 -6.29
CA GLY A 124 7.21 10.52 -7.30
C GLY A 124 7.39 9.03 -7.62
N ASP A 125 8.37 8.34 -7.00
CA ASP A 125 8.69 6.93 -7.28
C ASP A 125 7.62 5.94 -6.85
N HIS A 126 6.67 6.40 -6.02
CA HIS A 126 5.51 5.60 -5.60
C HIS A 126 4.59 5.21 -6.77
N CYS A 127 4.64 5.95 -7.89
CA CYS A 127 3.80 5.70 -9.06
C CYS A 127 4.58 5.85 -10.38
N ARG A 128 5.31 4.79 -10.75
CA ARG A 128 6.14 4.75 -11.96
C ARG A 128 5.32 4.80 -13.26
N LYS A 129 5.83 5.52 -14.26
CA LYS A 129 5.29 5.59 -15.61
C LYS A 129 5.87 4.50 -16.53
N ASP A 130 5.35 4.40 -17.74
CA ASP A 130 5.96 3.68 -18.87
C ASP A 130 6.31 2.21 -18.59
N ILE A 131 5.39 1.53 -17.92
CA ILE A 131 5.46 0.10 -17.62
C ILE A 131 4.97 -0.67 -18.87
N ASP A 132 5.80 -0.67 -19.90
CA ASP A 132 5.51 -1.21 -21.24
C ASP A 132 6.03 -2.65 -21.46
N SER A 133 6.80 -3.20 -20.51
CA SER A 133 7.38 -4.54 -20.56
C SER A 133 7.12 -5.33 -19.28
N GLU A 134 7.24 -6.67 -19.33
CA GLU A 134 7.09 -7.54 -18.15
C GLU A 134 8.14 -7.21 -17.07
N GLU A 135 9.37 -6.87 -17.46
CA GLU A 135 10.45 -6.60 -16.52
C GLU A 135 10.19 -5.36 -15.65
N LYS A 136 9.42 -4.40 -16.18
CA LYS A 136 9.01 -3.17 -15.49
C LYS A 136 7.80 -3.37 -14.57
N GLU A 137 7.03 -4.45 -14.73
CA GLU A 137 5.94 -4.80 -13.83
C GLU A 137 6.45 -5.34 -12.49
N ALA A 138 5.59 -5.36 -11.47
CA ALA A 138 5.91 -5.79 -10.11
C ALA A 138 7.22 -5.19 -9.60
N TYR A 139 7.38 -3.87 -9.72
CA TYR A 139 8.66 -3.21 -9.49
C TYR A 139 9.14 -3.26 -8.01
N TRP A 140 8.30 -3.74 -7.09
CA TRP A 140 8.66 -4.04 -5.69
C TRP A 140 8.97 -5.53 -5.43
N ARG A 141 8.99 -6.39 -6.45
CA ARG A 141 9.13 -7.86 -6.30
C ARG A 141 10.36 -8.29 -5.49
N LYS A 142 11.51 -7.62 -5.64
CA LYS A 142 12.72 -7.96 -4.88
C LYS A 142 12.51 -7.79 -3.37
N ALA A 143 11.90 -6.67 -2.97
CA ALA A 143 11.55 -6.45 -1.57
C ALA A 143 10.45 -7.41 -1.10
N ALA A 144 9.44 -7.66 -1.94
CA ALA A 144 8.37 -8.60 -1.63
C ALA A 144 8.89 -10.00 -1.28
N LYS A 145 9.90 -10.50 -2.00
CA LYS A 145 10.55 -11.78 -1.69
C LYS A 145 11.22 -11.77 -0.31
N ALA A 146 11.96 -10.72 0.01
CA ALA A 146 12.60 -10.58 1.31
C ALA A 146 11.61 -10.56 2.48
N PHE A 147 10.39 -10.04 2.23
CA PHE A 147 9.29 -10.02 3.19
C PHE A 147 8.62 -11.41 3.29
N LYS A 148 8.26 -12.03 2.16
CA LYS A 148 7.68 -13.37 2.12
C LYS A 148 8.53 -14.45 2.78
N ASP A 149 9.85 -14.29 2.75
CA ASP A 149 10.78 -15.24 3.38
C ASP A 149 10.78 -15.18 4.91
N LYS A 150 10.18 -14.15 5.52
CA LYS A 150 10.16 -13.96 6.99
C LYS A 150 8.76 -13.83 7.59
N LEU A 151 7.79 -13.35 6.82
CA LEU A 151 6.42 -13.15 7.29
C LEU A 151 5.56 -14.39 7.04
N SER A 152 4.69 -14.67 8.01
CA SER A 152 3.65 -15.69 7.93
C SER A 152 2.30 -15.12 7.52
N VAL A 153 2.03 -13.84 7.80
CA VAL A 153 0.81 -13.15 7.34
C VAL A 153 0.82 -13.01 5.81
N PRO A 154 -0.37 -13.00 5.16
CA PRO A 154 -0.48 -12.75 3.73
C PRO A 154 0.19 -11.44 3.29
N LEU A 155 0.98 -11.51 2.22
CA LEU A 155 1.60 -10.36 1.56
C LEU A 155 0.87 -10.05 0.25
N ILE A 156 0.41 -8.81 0.11
CA ILE A 156 -0.22 -8.28 -1.09
C ILE A 156 0.82 -7.43 -1.83
N LEU A 157 1.15 -7.79 -3.07
CA LEU A 157 2.12 -7.05 -3.87
C LEU A 157 1.41 -6.05 -4.81
N VAL A 158 1.74 -4.77 -4.68
CA VAL A 158 1.42 -3.75 -5.69
C VAL A 158 2.68 -3.40 -6.49
N GLY A 159 2.49 -2.74 -7.63
CA GLY A 159 3.60 -2.07 -8.33
C GLY A 159 3.58 -2.34 -9.82
N GLY A 160 2.63 -1.72 -10.53
CA GLY A 160 2.60 -1.76 -11.99
C GLY A 160 2.10 -3.08 -12.62
N ILE A 161 1.59 -4.01 -11.80
CA ILE A 161 1.00 -5.28 -12.25
C ILE A 161 -0.13 -5.00 -13.25
N ARG A 162 -0.09 -5.68 -14.40
CA ARG A 162 -1.11 -5.56 -15.46
C ARG A 162 -1.33 -6.85 -16.24
N SER A 163 -0.73 -7.97 -15.82
CA SER A 163 -0.80 -9.24 -16.55
C SER A 163 -0.98 -10.42 -15.58
N VAL A 164 -1.94 -11.29 -15.91
CA VAL A 164 -2.20 -12.53 -15.15
C VAL A 164 -1.01 -13.48 -15.21
N PRO A 165 -0.39 -13.76 -16.38
CA PRO A 165 0.74 -14.70 -16.42
C PRO A 165 1.92 -14.30 -15.52
N LEU A 166 2.21 -13.00 -15.40
CA LEU A 166 3.24 -12.53 -14.46
C LEU A 166 2.80 -12.71 -13.02
N ALA A 167 1.56 -12.36 -12.67
CA ALA A 167 1.03 -12.54 -11.33
C ALA A 167 1.08 -14.02 -10.90
N GLU A 168 0.66 -14.94 -11.77
CA GLU A 168 0.74 -16.39 -11.52
C GLU A 168 2.17 -16.87 -11.32
N LYS A 169 3.10 -16.41 -12.17
CA LYS A 169 4.53 -16.71 -12.03
C LYS A 169 5.10 -16.23 -10.69
N LEU A 170 4.76 -15.01 -10.27
CA LEU A 170 5.21 -14.45 -9.00
C LEU A 170 4.60 -15.20 -7.80
N TYR A 171 3.34 -15.59 -7.89
CA TYR A 171 2.67 -16.41 -6.88
C TYR A 171 3.35 -17.78 -6.74
N ALA A 172 3.54 -18.49 -7.85
CA ALA A 172 4.19 -19.81 -7.87
C ALA A 172 5.63 -19.77 -7.34
N GLN A 173 6.32 -18.64 -7.48
CA GLN A 173 7.67 -18.44 -6.99
C GLN A 173 7.73 -17.87 -5.54
N GLY A 174 6.59 -17.72 -4.87
CA GLY A 174 6.51 -17.29 -3.48
C GLY A 174 6.86 -15.80 -3.26
N TYR A 175 6.55 -14.93 -4.23
CA TYR A 175 6.77 -13.48 -4.09
C TYR A 175 5.64 -12.74 -3.36
N ALA A 176 4.41 -13.26 -3.43
CA ALA A 176 3.22 -12.68 -2.82
C ALA A 176 2.08 -13.69 -2.79
N ASP A 177 1.10 -13.47 -1.92
CA ASP A 177 -0.13 -14.29 -1.84
C ASP A 177 -1.28 -13.64 -2.62
N TYR A 178 -1.24 -12.31 -2.76
CA TYR A 178 -2.22 -11.51 -3.46
C TYR A 178 -1.55 -10.40 -4.27
N PHE A 179 -2.29 -9.83 -5.23
CA PHE A 179 -1.81 -8.76 -6.09
C PHE A 179 -2.78 -7.59 -6.11
N SER A 180 -2.25 -6.39 -5.91
CA SER A 180 -3.00 -5.14 -5.87
C SER A 180 -2.79 -4.36 -7.16
N MET A 181 -3.89 -3.78 -7.67
CA MET A 181 -3.92 -2.94 -8.86
C MET A 181 -4.84 -1.74 -8.60
N SER A 182 -4.50 -0.60 -9.20
CA SER A 182 -5.30 0.62 -9.11
C SER A 182 -5.55 1.18 -10.51
N ARG A 183 -4.51 1.71 -11.16
CA ARG A 183 -4.62 2.30 -12.52
C ARG A 183 -5.23 1.36 -13.58
N PRO A 184 -4.96 0.04 -13.59
CA PRO A 184 -5.67 -0.89 -14.47
C PRO A 184 -7.19 -0.87 -14.30
N PHE A 185 -7.70 -0.86 -13.07
CA PHE A 185 -9.14 -0.85 -12.80
C PHE A 185 -9.82 0.49 -13.12
N ILE A 186 -9.08 1.60 -13.08
CA ILE A 186 -9.60 2.90 -13.55
C ILE A 186 -9.88 2.87 -15.05
N ARG A 187 -9.02 2.18 -15.82
CA ARG A 187 -9.15 2.08 -17.29
C ARG A 187 -10.10 0.95 -17.71
N GLU A 188 -10.12 -0.15 -16.97
CA GLU A 188 -10.94 -1.32 -17.25
C GLU A 188 -11.63 -1.79 -15.95
N PRO A 189 -12.80 -1.24 -15.60
CA PRO A 189 -13.51 -1.67 -14.40
C PRO A 189 -13.89 -3.17 -14.41
N GLY A 190 -14.13 -3.74 -15.60
CA GLY A 190 -14.42 -5.17 -15.80
C GLY A 190 -13.19 -6.07 -15.95
N LEU A 191 -11.98 -5.59 -15.65
CA LEU A 191 -10.71 -6.30 -15.95
C LEU A 191 -10.66 -7.70 -15.35
N VAL A 192 -11.10 -7.87 -14.09
CA VAL A 192 -11.09 -9.18 -13.42
C VAL A 192 -12.04 -10.17 -14.12
N ALA A 193 -13.24 -9.73 -14.48
CA ALA A 193 -14.21 -10.57 -15.20
C ALA A 193 -13.70 -10.94 -16.61
N ARG A 194 -13.02 -10.01 -17.29
CA ARG A 194 -12.37 -10.25 -18.59
C ARG A 194 -11.28 -11.30 -18.50
N TRP A 195 -10.44 -11.23 -17.48
CA TRP A 195 -9.42 -12.25 -17.24
C TRP A 195 -10.04 -13.60 -16.87
N ALA A 196 -11.09 -13.60 -16.04
CA ALA A 196 -11.81 -14.82 -15.66
C ALA A 196 -12.52 -15.52 -16.83
N SER A 197 -12.90 -14.79 -17.88
CA SER A 197 -13.47 -15.39 -19.10
C SER A 197 -12.43 -15.98 -20.07
N GLY A 198 -11.14 -15.91 -19.73
CA GLY A 198 -10.03 -16.46 -20.52
C GLY A 198 -9.34 -15.43 -21.42
N ASP A 199 -9.82 -14.19 -21.50
CA ASP A 199 -9.12 -13.13 -22.22
C ASP A 199 -7.97 -12.55 -21.36
N LEU A 200 -6.83 -13.25 -21.36
CA LEU A 200 -5.65 -12.91 -20.55
C LEU A 200 -4.78 -11.78 -21.14
N ARG A 201 -5.26 -11.02 -22.13
CA ARG A 201 -4.52 -9.86 -22.63
C ARG A 201 -4.23 -8.87 -21.51
N LYS A 202 -3.01 -8.30 -21.52
CA LYS A 202 -2.57 -7.28 -20.55
C LYS A 202 -3.59 -6.15 -20.42
N ALA A 203 -3.70 -5.57 -19.23
CA ALA A 203 -4.51 -4.38 -19.05
C ALA A 203 -4.01 -3.23 -19.94
N THR A 204 -4.95 -2.49 -20.52
CA THR A 204 -4.77 -1.42 -21.50
C THR A 204 -4.32 -0.09 -20.88
N CYS A 205 -4.21 -0.03 -19.55
CA CYS A 205 -3.67 1.14 -18.86
C CYS A 205 -2.23 1.44 -19.31
N ARG A 206 -2.01 2.64 -19.87
CA ARG A 206 -0.71 3.05 -20.40
C ARG A 206 0.31 3.47 -19.34
N SER A 207 -0.10 3.54 -18.07
CA SER A 207 0.75 4.04 -16.97
C SER A 207 1.25 5.48 -17.19
N ASP A 208 0.46 6.30 -17.87
CA ASP A 208 0.78 7.71 -18.16
C ASP A 208 0.60 8.66 -16.96
N ASN A 209 -0.07 8.19 -15.89
CA ASN A 209 -0.46 8.92 -14.69
C ASN A 209 -1.43 10.10 -14.94
N LEU A 210 -2.03 10.21 -16.12
CA LEU A 210 -2.96 11.29 -16.45
C LEU A 210 -4.25 11.24 -15.62
N CYS A 211 -4.60 10.08 -15.07
CA CYS A 211 -5.71 9.93 -14.13
C CYS A 211 -5.57 10.79 -12.86
N ARG A 212 -4.36 11.25 -12.52
CA ARG A 212 -4.12 12.14 -11.37
C ARG A 212 -4.54 13.58 -11.63
N GLY A 213 -4.45 14.06 -12.88
CA GLY A 213 -4.76 15.45 -13.21
C GLY A 213 -6.19 15.85 -12.79
N PRO A 214 -7.22 15.10 -13.24
CA PRO A 214 -8.60 15.35 -12.83
C PRO A 214 -8.83 15.26 -11.31
N LEU A 215 -8.19 14.32 -10.64
CA LEU A 215 -8.27 14.17 -9.18
C LEU A 215 -7.75 15.43 -8.47
N MET A 216 -6.57 15.92 -8.87
CA MET A 216 -5.96 17.12 -8.29
C MET A 216 -6.77 18.40 -8.59
N ALA A 217 -7.51 18.42 -9.69
CA ALA A 217 -8.43 19.49 -10.04
C ALA A 217 -9.80 19.40 -9.35
N GLY A 218 -10.02 18.40 -8.48
CA GLY A 218 -11.30 18.18 -7.79
C GLY A 218 -12.41 17.55 -8.65
N GLY A 219 -12.10 17.13 -9.89
CA GLY A 219 -13.06 16.56 -10.84
C GLY A 219 -13.30 15.05 -10.70
N GLY A 220 -12.77 14.42 -9.64
CA GLY A 220 -12.78 12.98 -9.46
C GLY A 220 -11.71 12.25 -10.28
N ILE A 221 -11.62 10.93 -10.12
CA ILE A 221 -10.62 10.09 -10.79
C ILE A 221 -11.22 9.36 -11.99
N TYR A 222 -10.58 9.47 -13.16
CA TYR A 222 -10.97 8.72 -14.37
C TYR A 222 -9.78 8.55 -15.33
N CYS A 223 -9.90 7.65 -16.31
CA CYS A 223 -8.90 7.50 -17.36
C CYS A 223 -9.03 8.59 -18.42
N VAL A 224 -8.06 9.53 -18.47
CA VAL A 224 -8.07 10.64 -19.44
C VAL A 224 -8.00 10.13 -20.88
N VAL A 225 -7.12 9.16 -21.16
CA VAL A 225 -6.96 8.56 -22.49
C VAL A 225 -8.26 7.91 -22.99
N GLU A 226 -9.02 7.29 -22.09
CA GLU A 226 -10.31 6.68 -22.44
C GLU A 226 -11.33 7.73 -22.85
N LYS A 227 -11.46 8.77 -22.02
CA LYS A 227 -12.37 9.88 -22.28
C LYS A 227 -12.04 10.60 -23.58
N GLU A 228 -10.76 10.72 -23.93
CA GLU A 228 -10.33 11.31 -25.21
C GLU A 228 -10.63 10.41 -26.41
N GLN A 229 -10.48 9.10 -26.28
CA GLN A 229 -10.83 8.14 -27.33
C GLN A 229 -12.34 8.13 -27.59
N GLN A 230 -13.15 8.16 -26.54
CA GLN A 230 -14.61 8.23 -26.65
C GLN A 230 -15.11 9.52 -27.32
N LYS A 231 -14.39 10.64 -27.18
CA LYS A 231 -14.72 11.90 -27.87
C LYS A 231 -14.42 11.88 -29.37
N LYS A 232 -13.55 10.97 -29.82
CA LYS A 232 -13.12 10.85 -31.23
C LYS A 232 -13.87 9.75 -31.99
N ALA A 233 -14.58 8.88 -31.28
CA ALA A 233 -15.45 7.85 -31.83
C ALA A 233 -16.83 8.43 -32.13
#